data_AF-A0A537T6N5-F1
#
_entry.id   AF-A0A537T6N5-F1
#
_cell.length_a   1.000
_cell.length_b   1.000
_cell.length_c   1.000
_cell.angle_alpha   90.00
_cell.angle_beta   90.00
_cell.angle_gamma   90.00
#
_symmetry.space_group_name_H-M   'P 1'
#
loop_
_entity.id
_entity.type
_entity.pdbx_description
1 polymer ?
#
loop_
_entity_poly.entity_id
_entity_poly.type
_entity_poly.pdbx_seq_one_letter_code
_entity_poly.pdbx_strand_id
1 'polypeptide(L)'
;MSGQLATDANRASSSDSPRIAPAALAAFVKRALEAAGLSSEDAEIVAGLMVEADLRGSDTHGVIRLPLYLRRLKAGGIKARADIRLVQERPSTALVDGDNAMGHLVMRFAAMTAIAKAKHTGIAWVGAR
;
A
#
# COMPACT_ATOMS: atom_id res chain seq x y z
N MET A 1 46.30 29.00 28.24
CA MET A 1 44.86 29.07 28.60
C MET A 1 44.10 29.09 27.29
N SER A 2 43.78 27.94 26.68
CA SER A 2 42.72 26.99 27.07
C SER A 2 41.32 27.58 26.90
N GLY A 3 40.50 26.96 26.02
CA GLY A 3 39.05 27.16 25.91
C GLY A 3 38.59 27.44 24.47
N GLN A 4 38.39 26.42 23.63
CA GLN A 4 37.09 25.79 23.29
C GLN A 4 36.20 26.69 22.40
N LEU A 5 36.24 26.48 21.08
CA LEU A 5 35.38 25.55 20.31
C LEU A 5 33.94 26.06 20.19
N ALA A 6 33.66 26.60 19.00
CA ALA A 6 32.32 26.70 18.45
C ALA A 6 31.70 25.31 18.39
N THR A 7 30.55 25.12 19.05
CA THR A 7 29.47 24.21 18.65
C THR A 7 28.27 24.46 19.55
N ASP A 8 27.46 25.47 19.24
CA ASP A 8 26.02 25.42 19.59
C ASP A 8 25.24 25.12 18.31
N ALA A 9 25.51 23.92 17.78
CA ALA A 9 24.64 23.29 16.81
C ALA A 9 23.40 22.81 17.56
N ASN A 10 22.38 23.66 17.58
CA ASN A 10 20.97 23.32 17.41
C ASN A 10 20.62 21.84 17.70
N ARG A 11 20.58 21.46 18.98
CA ARG A 11 19.86 20.26 19.42
C ARG A 11 18.38 20.61 19.43
N ALA A 12 17.76 20.59 18.26
CA ALA A 12 16.31 20.48 18.16
C ALA A 12 15.90 19.18 18.88
N SER A 13 15.09 19.37 19.93
CA SER A 13 14.49 18.34 20.76
C SER A 13 13.92 17.19 19.96
N SER A 14 14.10 15.95 20.44
CA SER A 14 13.36 14.77 19.99
C SER A 14 11.86 15.08 19.99
N SER A 15 11.29 15.30 18.80
CA SER A 15 9.90 15.67 18.63
C SER A 15 9.00 14.52 19.07
N ASP A 16 8.14 14.80 20.03
CA ASP A 16 7.11 13.88 20.51
C ASP A 16 6.07 13.69 19.40
N SER A 17 6.35 12.75 18.49
CA SER A 17 5.47 12.47 17.36
C SER A 17 4.19 11.80 17.88
N PRO A 18 3.00 12.32 17.53
CA PRO A 18 1.75 11.82 18.08
C PRO A 18 1.53 10.36 17.66
N ARG A 19 1.19 9.50 18.63
CA ARG A 19 0.78 8.12 18.38
C ARG A 19 -0.69 8.08 17.98
N ILE A 20 -0.98 7.49 16.84
CA ILE A 20 -2.34 7.35 16.30
C ILE A 20 -2.77 5.89 16.40
N ALA A 21 -4.00 5.66 16.88
CA ALA A 21 -4.56 4.32 16.93
C ALA A 21 -4.72 3.74 15.51
N PRO A 22 -4.34 2.47 15.24
CA PRO A 22 -4.38 1.91 13.89
C PRO A 22 -5.75 1.95 13.23
N ALA A 23 -6.82 1.68 14.00
CA ALA A 23 -8.18 1.75 13.49
C ALA A 23 -8.59 3.18 13.06
N ALA A 24 -8.18 4.19 13.83
CA ALA A 24 -8.44 5.58 13.49
C ALA A 24 -7.67 6.01 12.23
N LEU A 25 -6.41 5.56 12.10
CA LEU A 25 -5.59 5.80 10.92
C LEU A 25 -6.19 5.12 9.68
N ALA A 26 -6.58 3.85 9.78
CA ALA A 26 -7.21 3.10 8.70
C ALA A 26 -8.51 3.77 8.24
N ALA A 27 -9.36 4.22 9.17
CA ALA A 27 -10.59 4.93 8.85
C ALA A 27 -10.32 6.26 8.12
N PHE A 28 -9.28 7.00 8.51
CA PHE A 28 -8.85 8.21 7.81
C PHE A 28 -8.39 7.92 6.37
N VAL A 29 -7.51 6.93 6.21
CA VAL A 29 -6.99 6.55 4.88
C VAL A 29 -8.11 6.05 3.97
N LYS A 30 -9.03 5.21 4.48
CA LYS A 30 -10.19 4.72 3.74
C LYS A 30 -11.01 5.88 3.18
N ARG A 31 -11.43 6.83 4.03
CA ARG A 31 -12.22 8.00 3.60
C ARG A 31 -11.48 8.85 2.55
N ALA A 32 -10.17 9.02 2.70
CA ALA A 32 -9.37 9.77 1.72
C ALA A 32 -9.34 9.08 0.34
N LEU A 33 -9.22 7.75 0.31
CA LEU A 33 -9.23 6.95 -0.90
C LEU A 33 -10.62 6.90 -1.56
N GLU A 34 -11.69 6.77 -0.79
CA GLU A 34 -13.08 6.87 -1.27
C GLU A 34 -13.32 8.24 -1.93
N ALA A 35 -12.89 9.32 -1.28
CA ALA A 35 -12.96 10.67 -1.84
C ALA A 35 -12.11 10.85 -3.12
N ALA A 36 -11.11 9.99 -3.33
CA ALA A 36 -10.33 9.92 -4.56
C ALA A 36 -10.92 8.93 -5.59
N GLY A 37 -12.10 8.39 -5.33
CA GLY A 37 -12.87 7.58 -6.27
C GLY A 37 -12.77 6.08 -6.08
N LEU A 38 -12.04 5.55 -5.08
CA LEU A 38 -12.06 4.10 -4.80
C LEU A 38 -13.45 3.64 -4.31
N SER A 39 -13.72 2.34 -4.39
CA SER A 39 -14.93 1.76 -3.82
C SER A 39 -14.71 1.64 -2.31
N SER A 40 -15.77 1.55 -1.51
CA SER A 40 -15.60 1.34 -0.06
C SER A 40 -14.78 0.07 0.23
N GLU A 41 -15.00 -0.99 -0.53
CA GLU A 41 -14.28 -2.26 -0.39
C GLU A 41 -12.79 -2.11 -0.74
N ASP A 42 -12.47 -1.52 -1.89
CA ASP A 42 -11.08 -1.32 -2.31
C ASP A 42 -10.33 -0.37 -1.38
N ALA A 43 -11.00 0.71 -0.94
CA ALA A 43 -10.43 1.68 -0.03
C ALA A 43 -10.12 1.06 1.33
N GLU A 44 -10.98 0.16 1.81
CA GLU A 44 -10.77 -0.59 3.05
C GLU A 44 -9.57 -1.53 2.97
N ILE A 45 -9.46 -2.29 1.88
CA ILE A 45 -8.32 -3.18 1.63
C ILE A 45 -7.01 -2.38 1.60
N VAL A 46 -6.96 -1.31 0.81
CA VAL A 46 -5.76 -0.48 0.65
C VAL A 46 -5.40 0.21 1.97
N ALA A 47 -6.38 0.78 2.67
CA ALA A 47 -6.14 1.44 3.96
C ALA A 47 -5.60 0.47 5.01
N GLY A 48 -6.17 -0.74 5.08
CA GLY A 48 -5.68 -1.79 5.95
C GLY A 48 -4.22 -2.13 5.68
N LEU A 49 -3.87 -2.41 4.42
CA LEU A 49 -2.50 -2.77 4.02
C LEU A 49 -1.48 -1.64 4.28
N MET A 50 -1.86 -0.39 4.07
CA MET A 50 -0.98 0.76 4.34
C MET A 50 -0.71 0.90 5.84
N VAL A 51 -1.73 0.76 6.69
CA VAL A 51 -1.58 0.79 8.15
C VAL A 51 -0.80 -0.42 8.66
N GLU A 52 -1.02 -1.59 8.06
CA GLU A 52 -0.29 -2.81 8.39
C GLU A 52 1.20 -2.69 8.07
N ALA A 53 1.55 -1.98 6.99
CA ALA A 53 2.94 -1.66 6.67
C ALA A 53 3.59 -0.74 7.72
N ASP A 54 2.89 0.30 8.18
CA ASP A 54 3.36 1.15 9.28
C ASP A 54 3.55 0.35 10.58
N LEU A 55 2.59 -0.53 10.92
CA LEU A 55 2.68 -1.40 12.10
C LEU A 55 3.85 -2.38 12.06
N ARG A 56 4.34 -2.71 10.87
CA ARG A 56 5.53 -3.56 10.67
C ARG A 56 6.85 -2.78 10.59
N GLY A 57 6.82 -1.46 10.80
CA GLY A 57 8.00 -0.60 10.65
C GLY A 57 8.48 -0.44 9.21
N SER A 58 7.61 -0.73 8.23
CA SER A 58 7.88 -0.49 6.80
C SER A 58 7.44 0.92 6.42
N ASP A 59 7.99 1.92 7.12
CA ASP A 59 7.53 3.31 7.12
C ASP A 59 7.54 3.95 5.72
N THR A 60 8.39 3.45 4.81
CA THR A 60 8.47 3.91 3.42
C THR A 60 7.33 3.42 2.53
N HIS A 61 6.53 2.46 2.99
CA HIS A 61 5.49 1.77 2.22
C HIS A 61 4.07 1.93 2.81
N GLY A 62 3.94 2.42 4.04
CA GLY A 62 2.65 2.65 4.68
C GLY A 62 2.04 4.01 4.37
N VAL A 63 1.48 4.69 5.37
CA VAL A 63 0.62 5.88 5.15
C VAL A 63 1.37 7.07 4.54
N ILE A 64 2.71 7.09 4.63
CA ILE A 64 3.55 8.09 3.95
C ILE A 64 3.27 8.17 2.43
N ARG A 65 2.81 7.07 1.82
CA ARG A 65 2.53 6.98 0.37
C ARG A 65 1.18 7.57 -0.02
N LEU A 66 0.29 7.82 0.95
CA LEU A 66 -1.08 8.27 0.69
C LEU A 66 -1.14 9.54 -0.18
N PRO A 67 -0.39 10.63 0.10
CA PRO A 67 -0.46 11.84 -0.73
C PRO A 67 -0.11 11.58 -2.21
N LEU A 68 0.86 10.69 -2.47
CA LEU A 68 1.23 10.32 -3.84
C LEU A 68 0.10 9.52 -4.52
N TYR A 69 -0.49 8.55 -3.83
CA TYR A 69 -1.61 7.78 -4.38
C TYR A 69 -2.82 8.65 -4.69
N LEU A 70 -3.19 9.56 -3.78
CA LEU A 70 -4.29 10.51 -4.01
C LEU A 70 -4.04 11.39 -5.24
N ARG A 71 -2.79 11.89 -5.42
CA ARG A 71 -2.44 12.65 -6.64
C ARG A 71 -2.58 11.81 -7.90
N ARG A 72 -2.09 10.57 -7.90
CA ARG A 72 -2.15 9.69 -9.08
C ARG A 72 -3.57 9.25 -9.42
N LEU A 73 -4.40 8.97 -8.43
CA LEU A 73 -5.83 8.67 -8.61
C LEU A 73 -6.56 9.85 -9.25
N LYS A 74 -6.39 11.06 -8.69
CA LYS A 74 -6.99 12.30 -9.23
C LYS A 74 -6.51 12.61 -10.64
N ALA A 75 -5.26 12.32 -10.96
CA ALA A 75 -4.68 12.53 -12.28
C ALA A 75 -4.99 11.41 -13.29
N GLY A 76 -5.74 10.36 -12.91
CA GLY A 76 -6.01 9.19 -13.76
C GLY A 76 -4.79 8.27 -14.00
N GLY A 77 -3.65 8.55 -13.36
CA GLY A 77 -2.45 7.74 -13.41
C GLY A 77 -2.53 6.43 -12.61
N ILE A 78 -3.60 6.26 -11.82
CA ILE A 78 -4.09 4.98 -11.28
C ILE A 78 -5.59 4.94 -11.56
N LYS A 79 -6.09 3.82 -12.09
CA LYS A 79 -7.52 3.63 -12.32
C LYS A 79 -8.22 3.26 -11.02
N ALA A 80 -9.16 4.11 -10.60
CA ALA A 80 -9.95 3.88 -9.38
C ALA A 80 -11.01 2.77 -9.53
N ARG A 81 -11.41 2.46 -10.77
CA ARG A 81 -12.35 1.40 -11.16
C ARG A 81 -11.69 0.58 -12.28
N ALA A 82 -10.70 -0.20 -11.90
CA ALA A 82 -9.92 -1.03 -12.80
C ALA A 82 -10.51 -2.43 -12.91
N ASP A 83 -10.33 -3.08 -14.06
CA ASP A 83 -10.70 -4.47 -14.27
C ASP A 83 -9.47 -5.38 -14.11
N ILE A 84 -9.23 -5.85 -12.88
CA ILE A 84 -8.14 -6.79 -12.57
C ILE A 84 -8.57 -8.18 -13.01
N ARG A 85 -7.83 -8.80 -13.95
CA ARG A 85 -8.21 -10.09 -14.53
C ARG A 85 -7.04 -11.00 -14.82
N LEU A 86 -7.32 -12.30 -14.94
CA LEU A 86 -6.38 -13.26 -15.50
C LEU A 86 -6.37 -13.15 -17.02
N VAL A 87 -5.17 -13.07 -17.59
CA VAL A 87 -4.96 -13.06 -19.04
C VAL A 87 -4.31 -14.35 -19.54
N GLN A 88 -3.69 -15.13 -18.65
CA GLN A 88 -3.23 -16.48 -18.92
C GLN A 88 -3.39 -17.35 -17.69
N GLU A 89 -3.77 -18.60 -17.90
CA GLU A 89 -3.98 -19.56 -16.82
C GLU A 89 -3.51 -20.97 -17.19
N ARG A 90 -2.82 -21.61 -16.24
CA ARG A 90 -2.40 -23.01 -16.23
C ARG A 90 -2.66 -23.60 -14.84
N PRO A 91 -2.51 -24.91 -14.62
CA PRO A 91 -2.74 -25.52 -13.30
C PRO A 91 -1.96 -24.82 -12.18
N SER A 92 -0.64 -24.66 -12.37
CA SER A 92 0.27 -24.08 -11.35
C SER A 92 0.76 -22.67 -11.69
N THR A 93 0.32 -22.05 -12.79
CA THR A 93 0.78 -20.70 -13.14
C THR A 93 -0.36 -19.81 -13.64
N ALA A 94 -0.21 -18.50 -13.48
CA ALA A 94 -1.14 -17.51 -14.02
C ALA A 94 -0.44 -16.17 -14.30
N LEU A 95 -1.03 -15.38 -15.19
CA LEU A 95 -0.64 -13.98 -15.42
C LEU A 95 -1.86 -13.08 -15.20
N VAL A 96 -1.69 -12.10 -14.33
CA VAL A 96 -2.68 -11.06 -14.01
C VAL A 96 -2.36 -9.79 -14.82
N ASP A 97 -3.39 -9.21 -15.41
CA ASP A 97 -3.37 -7.82 -15.90
C ASP A 97 -4.04 -6.95 -14.85
N GLY A 98 -3.29 -6.00 -14.30
CA GLY A 98 -3.76 -5.13 -13.23
C GLY A 98 -4.60 -3.96 -13.72
N ASP A 99 -4.68 -3.72 -15.04
CA ASP A 99 -5.42 -2.60 -15.63
C ASP A 99 -5.10 -1.24 -14.98
N ASN A 100 -3.83 -1.04 -14.60
CA ASN A 100 -3.35 0.14 -13.89
C ASN A 100 -4.13 0.45 -12.57
N ALA A 101 -4.64 -0.57 -11.89
CA ALA A 101 -5.26 -0.47 -10.57
C ALA A 101 -4.24 -0.10 -9.49
N MET A 102 -4.74 0.14 -8.27
CA MET A 102 -3.87 0.21 -7.09
C MET A 102 -3.08 -1.10 -6.92
N GLY A 103 -1.75 -1.00 -6.82
CA GLY A 103 -0.88 -2.18 -6.71
C GLY A 103 -1.24 -3.12 -5.56
N HIS A 104 -1.75 -2.58 -4.45
CA HIS A 104 -2.30 -3.36 -3.33
C HIS A 104 -3.40 -4.34 -3.77
N LEU A 105 -4.32 -3.89 -4.62
CA LEU A 105 -5.46 -4.69 -5.11
C LEU A 105 -4.97 -5.75 -6.10
N VAL A 106 -4.08 -5.37 -7.02
CA VAL A 106 -3.48 -6.29 -8.00
C VAL A 106 -2.71 -7.41 -7.30
N MET A 107 -1.88 -7.07 -6.31
CA MET A 107 -1.10 -8.07 -5.59
C MET A 107 -1.96 -8.93 -4.66
N ARG A 108 -3.02 -8.37 -4.05
CA ARG A 108 -4.00 -9.17 -3.31
C ARG A 108 -4.67 -10.19 -4.23
N PHE A 109 -5.13 -9.77 -5.40
CA PHE A 109 -5.73 -10.68 -6.40
C PHE A 109 -4.74 -11.78 -6.79
N ALA A 110 -3.51 -11.41 -7.18
CA ALA A 110 -2.48 -12.35 -7.59
C ALA A 110 -2.11 -13.36 -6.48
N ALA A 111 -1.95 -12.89 -5.24
CA ALA A 111 -1.66 -13.74 -4.09
C ALA A 111 -2.80 -14.72 -3.81
N MET A 112 -4.06 -14.26 -3.85
CA MET A 112 -5.22 -15.13 -3.67
C MET A 112 -5.35 -16.18 -4.79
N THR A 113 -5.05 -15.80 -6.04
CA THR A 113 -4.95 -16.75 -7.16
C THR A 113 -3.86 -17.80 -6.91
N ALA A 114 -2.68 -17.37 -6.47
CA ALA A 114 -1.56 -18.28 -6.19
C ALA A 114 -1.93 -19.27 -5.06
N ILE A 115 -2.51 -18.78 -3.97
CA ILE A 115 -2.98 -19.62 -2.85
C ILE A 115 -4.01 -20.65 -3.33
N ALA A 116 -5.00 -20.22 -4.12
CA ALA A 116 -6.04 -21.11 -4.65
C ALA A 116 -5.43 -22.22 -5.51
N LYS A 117 -4.51 -21.89 -6.42
CA LYS A 117 -3.82 -22.86 -7.28
C LYS A 117 -2.93 -23.82 -6.49
N ALA A 118 -2.10 -23.28 -5.59
CA ALA A 118 -1.17 -24.08 -4.80
C ALA A 118 -1.88 -25.14 -3.93
N LYS A 119 -3.11 -24.88 -3.48
CA LYS A 119 -3.94 -25.89 -2.78
C LYS A 119 -4.22 -27.14 -3.63
N HIS A 120 -4.24 -27.01 -4.96
CA HIS A 120 -4.52 -28.12 -5.87
C HIS A 120 -3.26 -28.73 -6.49
N THR A 121 -2.20 -27.94 -6.65
CA THR A 121 -1.00 -28.34 -7.40
C THR A 121 0.27 -28.41 -6.55
N GLY A 122 0.20 -28.10 -5.25
CA GLY A 122 1.33 -28.06 -4.32
C GLY A 122 2.18 -26.79 -4.40
N ILE A 123 2.27 -26.17 -5.58
CA ILE A 123 2.98 -24.91 -5.83
C ILE A 123 2.24 -24.07 -6.87
N ALA A 124 2.35 -22.73 -6.78
CA ALA A 124 1.89 -21.83 -7.81
C ALA A 124 2.81 -20.62 -8.04
N TRP A 125 2.93 -20.18 -9.29
CA TRP A 125 3.58 -18.93 -9.69
C TRP A 125 2.58 -18.02 -10.38
N VAL A 126 2.33 -16.83 -9.83
CA VAL A 126 1.46 -15.82 -10.45
C VAL A 126 2.24 -14.54 -10.71
N GLY A 127 2.34 -14.17 -11.98
CA GLY A 127 2.89 -12.86 -12.39
C GLY A 127 1.80 -11.81 -12.49
N ALA A 128 2.16 -10.54 -12.34
CA ALA A 128 1.28 -9.39 -12.57
C ALA A 128 1.97 -8.35 -13.45
N ARG A 129 1.19 -7.68 -14.32
CA ARG A 129 1.63 -6.58 -15.18
C ARG A 129 0.59 -5.48 -15.27
#